data_AF-A0A6A1WFV4-F1
#
_entry.id   AF-A0A6A1WFV4-F1
#
_cell.length_a   1.000
_cell.length_b   1.000
_cell.length_c   1.000
_cell.angle_alpha   90.00
_cell.angle_beta   90.00
_cell.angle_gamma   90.00
#
_symmetry.space_group_name_H-M   'P 1'
#
loop_
_entity.id
_entity.type
_entity.pdbx_description
1 polymer ?
#
loop_
_entity_poly.entity_id
_entity_poly.type
_entity_poly.pdbx_seq_one_letter_code
_entity_poly.pdbx_strand_id
1 'polypeptide(L)'
;MEDWITRCRSVNFWDRSSTCPNCIGLPEDRLIVLHALSRKFAVLTISSAGRCWTFGKEKFIVKDIIKWWSEKNKLQRLPLVALGVSSGGYFVSALATELKFSSITLMIAEGLFDQMDITGDYAPTLFVHMPKDQPRQQKIHENLELLRNKGVDVAEIECKEVPLSPHILADRIPGIGQTVSAKLFELFQDKGFVDSNGYMKNDGRATRWKQALRESNIHLPDQHLSQHIQEELNLAFAYHEMTSLHSEEIFKWFESHMS
;
A
#
# COMPACT_ATOMS: atom_id res chain seq x y z
N MET A 1 1.06 23.77 -9.59
CA MET A 1 1.69 22.43 -9.56
C MET A 1 1.32 21.85 -8.19
N GLU A 2 0.15 21.23 -8.08
CA GLU A 2 -0.27 20.57 -6.84
C GLU A 2 0.45 19.23 -6.74
N ASP A 3 1.02 18.95 -5.57
CA ASP A 3 1.71 17.70 -5.21
C ASP A 3 0.69 16.56 -5.10
N TRP A 4 0.52 15.76 -6.16
CA TRP A 4 -0.49 14.68 -6.23
C TRP A 4 0.00 13.30 -5.79
N ILE A 5 1.15 13.20 -5.13
CA ILE A 5 1.44 11.97 -4.38
C ILE A 5 0.56 12.05 -3.13
N THR A 6 -0.53 11.28 -3.12
CA THR A 6 -1.31 11.01 -1.91
C THR A 6 -0.32 10.66 -0.81
N ARG A 7 -0.18 11.56 0.18
CA ARG A 7 0.77 11.35 1.26
C ARG A 7 0.26 10.15 2.05
N CYS A 8 0.94 9.01 1.96
CA CYS A 8 0.60 7.85 2.76
C CYS A 8 0.81 8.23 4.24
N ARG A 9 -0.29 8.23 5.00
CA ARG A 9 -0.34 8.66 6.40
C ARG A 9 -1.16 7.65 7.16
N SER A 10 -0.82 7.45 8.42
CA SER A 10 -1.55 6.56 9.32
C SER A 10 -3.05 6.84 9.39
N VAL A 11 -3.49 8.08 9.18
CA VAL A 11 -4.92 8.45 9.13
C VAL A 11 -5.67 7.89 7.92
N ASN A 12 -4.98 7.50 6.85
CA ASN A 12 -5.58 6.91 5.65
C ASN A 12 -6.05 5.47 5.89
N PHE A 13 -5.36 4.74 6.77
CA PHE A 13 -5.59 3.32 7.06
C PHE A 13 -6.83 3.03 7.91
N TRP A 14 -7.49 4.05 8.43
CA TRP A 14 -8.63 3.91 9.33
C TRP A 14 -9.81 4.69 8.80
N ASP A 15 -11.01 4.16 9.00
CA ASP A 15 -12.23 4.89 8.69
C ASP A 15 -12.46 6.03 9.67
N ARG A 16 -13.14 7.07 9.18
CA ARG A 16 -13.63 8.14 10.02
C ARG A 16 -14.57 7.58 11.09
N SER A 17 -14.32 7.95 12.34
CA SER A 17 -15.12 7.52 13.50
C SER A 17 -15.16 8.60 14.58
N SER A 18 -15.95 8.39 15.64
CA SER A 18 -15.99 9.31 16.78
C SER A 18 -14.65 9.41 17.51
N THR A 19 -13.84 8.35 17.49
CA THR A 19 -12.50 8.31 18.12
C THR A 19 -11.38 8.75 17.19
N CYS A 20 -11.62 8.78 15.87
CA CYS A 20 -10.73 9.38 14.90
C CYS A 20 -11.50 10.21 13.85
N PRO A 21 -11.91 11.44 14.19
CA PRO A 21 -12.72 12.28 13.29
C PRO A 21 -11.95 12.77 12.06
N ASN A 22 -10.62 12.68 12.08
CA ASN A 22 -9.73 13.09 10.98
C ASN A 22 -9.20 11.91 10.15
N CYS A 23 -9.63 10.68 10.46
CA CYS A 23 -9.30 9.52 9.67
C CYS A 23 -10.03 9.58 8.31
N ILE A 24 -9.35 9.10 7.26
CA ILE A 24 -9.77 9.26 5.86
C ILE A 24 -10.35 7.96 5.32
N GLY A 25 -9.69 6.82 5.56
CA GLY A 25 -10.13 5.52 5.05
C GLY A 25 -9.94 5.38 3.53
N LEU A 26 -8.73 5.62 3.03
CA LEU A 26 -8.43 5.38 1.61
C LEU A 26 -8.59 3.88 1.28
N PRO A 27 -9.11 3.52 0.10
CA PRO A 27 -9.46 2.14 -0.23
C PRO A 27 -8.34 1.13 0.02
N GLU A 28 -7.12 1.38 -0.46
CA GLU A 28 -6.03 0.42 -0.32
C GLU A 28 -5.48 0.38 1.10
N ASP A 29 -5.28 1.55 1.73
CA ASP A 29 -4.80 1.66 3.09
C ASP A 29 -5.76 0.91 4.06
N ARG A 30 -7.06 1.20 3.97
CA ARG A 30 -8.06 0.63 4.91
C ARG A 30 -8.26 -0.86 4.68
N LEU A 31 -8.28 -1.32 3.44
CA LEU A 31 -8.53 -2.73 3.13
C LEU A 31 -7.41 -3.61 3.68
N ILE A 32 -6.15 -3.17 3.60
CA ILE A 32 -5.02 -3.87 4.23
C ILE A 32 -5.25 -4.02 5.75
N VAL A 33 -5.71 -2.97 6.44
CA VAL A 33 -6.03 -3.06 7.88
C VAL A 33 -7.20 -4.01 8.13
N LEU A 34 -8.27 -3.92 7.35
CA LEU A 34 -9.43 -4.79 7.51
C LEU A 34 -9.06 -6.27 7.31
N HIS A 35 -8.20 -6.57 6.33
CA HIS A 35 -7.65 -7.91 6.14
C HIS A 35 -6.81 -8.37 7.34
N ALA A 36 -5.93 -7.52 7.87
CA ALA A 36 -5.16 -7.82 9.08
C ALA A 36 -6.06 -8.13 10.29
N LEU A 37 -7.05 -7.28 10.54
CA LEU A 37 -7.99 -7.43 11.65
C LEU A 37 -8.85 -8.68 11.51
N SER A 38 -9.29 -9.02 10.29
CA SER A 38 -10.05 -10.25 10.01
C SER A 38 -9.27 -11.52 10.36
N ARG A 39 -7.93 -11.43 10.31
CA ARG A 39 -6.97 -12.48 10.65
C ARG A 39 -6.41 -12.36 12.07
N LYS A 40 -7.03 -11.52 12.90
CA LYS A 40 -6.71 -11.32 14.32
C LYS A 40 -5.33 -10.71 14.59
N PHE A 41 -4.77 -9.98 13.62
CA PHE A 41 -3.58 -9.17 13.86
C PHE A 41 -3.94 -7.95 14.68
N ALA A 42 -3.07 -7.59 15.62
CA ALA A 42 -3.10 -6.27 16.25
C ALA A 42 -2.34 -5.29 15.33
N VAL A 43 -2.97 -4.19 14.92
CA VAL A 43 -2.45 -3.31 13.86
C VAL A 43 -2.00 -1.97 14.44
N LEU A 44 -0.77 -1.58 14.13
CA LEU A 44 -0.19 -0.27 14.41
C LEU A 44 0.27 0.39 13.11
N THR A 45 -0.32 1.53 12.77
CA THR A 45 0.05 2.33 11.59
C THR A 45 0.84 3.56 12.02
N ILE A 46 2.03 3.76 11.46
CA ILE A 46 2.92 4.86 11.85
C ILE A 46 3.19 5.75 10.62
N SER A 47 3.08 7.06 10.80
CA SER A 47 3.45 8.04 9.77
C SER A 47 4.90 8.48 9.94
N SER A 48 5.61 8.72 8.84
CA SER A 48 6.87 9.47 8.90
C SER A 48 6.63 10.90 9.41
N ALA A 49 7.65 11.49 10.01
CA ALA A 49 7.62 12.91 10.39
C ALA A 49 7.52 13.81 9.13
N GLY A 50 8.28 13.46 8.10
CA GLY A 50 8.32 14.15 6.80
C GLY A 50 7.32 13.61 5.78
N ARG A 51 7.58 13.91 4.50
CA ARG A 51 6.87 13.29 3.35
C ARG A 51 7.29 11.83 3.18
N CYS A 52 8.59 11.58 3.27
CA CYS A 52 9.20 10.25 3.19
C CYS A 52 9.92 9.93 4.50
N TRP A 53 10.15 8.65 4.73
CA TRP A 53 10.94 8.15 5.85
C TRP A 53 12.42 8.52 5.74
N THR A 54 13.06 8.66 6.88
CA THR A 54 14.51 8.83 7.05
C THR A 54 15.10 7.67 7.85
N PHE A 55 16.34 7.30 7.57
CA PHE A 55 16.95 6.08 8.14
C PHE A 55 17.81 6.33 9.39
N GLY A 56 17.95 7.60 9.80
CA GLY A 56 18.70 8.00 10.99
C GLY A 56 17.86 7.90 12.27
N LYS A 57 17.67 9.04 12.95
CA LYS A 57 16.97 9.12 14.24
C LYS A 57 15.56 8.50 14.22
N GLU A 58 14.86 8.61 13.09
CA GLU A 58 13.48 8.12 12.95
C GLU A 58 13.37 6.59 13.15
N LYS A 59 14.41 5.83 12.78
CA LYS A 59 14.48 4.37 13.01
C LYS A 59 14.39 4.02 14.50
N PHE A 60 15.12 4.75 15.34
CA PHE A 60 15.10 4.56 16.80
C PHE A 60 13.77 4.99 17.42
N ILE A 61 13.20 6.12 16.95
CA ILE A 61 11.90 6.60 17.43
C ILE A 61 10.80 5.56 17.13
N VAL A 62 10.76 5.01 15.92
CA VAL A 62 9.76 3.98 15.56
C VAL A 62 9.96 2.71 16.37
N LYS A 63 11.21 2.28 16.58
CA LYS A 63 11.53 1.14 17.45
C LYS A 63 10.96 1.33 18.85
N ASP A 64 11.10 2.52 19.43
CA ASP A 64 10.57 2.82 20.75
C ASP A 64 9.03 2.88 20.76
N ILE A 65 8.41 3.44 19.71
CA ILE A 65 6.94 3.45 19.54
C ILE A 65 6.38 2.02 19.50
N ILE A 66 6.99 1.13 18.71
CA ILE A 66 6.55 -0.26 18.58
C ILE A 66 6.65 -0.98 19.94
N LYS A 67 7.77 -0.83 20.64
CA LYS A 67 7.97 -1.42 21.97
C LYS A 67 6.94 -0.90 22.97
N TRP A 68 6.82 0.42 23.10
CA TRP A 68 5.86 1.05 24.00
C TRP A 68 4.42 0.61 23.72
N TRP A 69 4.01 0.59 22.44
CA TRP A 69 2.66 0.23 22.07
C TRP A 69 2.38 -1.25 22.33
N SER A 70 3.34 -2.12 22.02
CA SER A 70 3.26 -3.55 22.31
C SER A 70 3.15 -3.79 23.82
N GLU A 71 3.96 -3.08 24.63
CA GLU A 71 3.91 -3.16 26.08
C GLU A 71 2.58 -2.71 26.67
N LYS A 72 2.11 -1.54 26.25
CA LYS A 72 0.84 -0.96 26.69
C LYS A 72 -0.34 -1.88 26.42
N ASN A 73 -0.29 -2.65 25.32
CA ASN A 73 -1.35 -3.55 24.90
C ASN A 73 -1.10 -5.03 25.29
N LYS A 74 -0.03 -5.34 26.04
CA LYS A 74 0.34 -6.69 26.49
C LYS A 74 0.61 -7.68 25.33
N LEU A 75 1.24 -7.20 24.26
CA LEU A 75 1.50 -7.96 23.03
C LEU A 75 2.97 -8.39 22.87
N GLN A 76 3.83 -8.16 23.86
CA GLN A 76 5.29 -8.32 23.72
C GLN A 76 5.75 -9.77 23.43
N ARG A 77 4.90 -10.76 23.70
CA ARG A 77 5.18 -12.18 23.46
C ARG A 77 4.71 -12.66 22.09
N LEU A 78 4.02 -11.82 21.33
CA LEU A 78 3.50 -12.17 20.02
C LEU A 78 4.55 -11.88 18.92
N PRO A 79 4.52 -12.65 17.82
CA PRO A 79 5.31 -12.36 16.63
C PRO A 79 5.10 -10.93 16.13
N LEU A 80 6.19 -10.29 15.69
CA LEU A 80 6.17 -8.96 15.09
C LEU A 80 6.41 -9.10 13.59
N VAL A 81 5.54 -8.52 12.77
CA VAL A 81 5.72 -8.42 11.31
C VAL A 81 5.62 -6.96 10.89
N ALA A 82 6.13 -6.62 9.71
CA ALA A 82 6.03 -5.26 9.18
C ALA A 82 5.72 -5.24 7.69
N LEU A 83 4.91 -4.26 7.28
CA LEU A 83 4.64 -3.92 5.90
C LEU A 83 5.06 -2.46 5.68
N GLY A 84 5.88 -2.23 4.66
CA GLY A 84 6.31 -0.89 4.27
C GLY A 84 6.04 -0.64 2.79
N VAL A 85 5.58 0.57 2.46
CA VAL A 85 5.18 0.96 1.10
C VAL A 85 6.08 2.09 0.58
N SER A 86 6.66 1.92 -0.60
CA SER A 86 7.58 2.89 -1.23
C SER A 86 8.69 3.31 -0.25
N SER A 87 8.80 4.59 0.14
CA SER A 87 9.75 5.05 1.18
C SER A 87 9.66 4.26 2.50
N GLY A 88 8.45 3.79 2.86
CA GLY A 88 8.22 2.92 4.01
C GLY A 88 8.79 1.52 3.84
N GLY A 89 8.85 1.00 2.61
CA GLY A 89 9.48 -0.30 2.31
C GLY A 89 10.99 -0.24 2.53
N TYR A 90 11.65 0.82 2.06
CA TYR A 90 13.05 1.07 2.40
C TYR A 90 13.25 1.18 3.92
N PHE A 91 12.36 1.91 4.60
CA PHE A 91 12.46 2.10 6.03
C PHE A 91 12.29 0.80 6.81
N VAL A 92 11.31 -0.03 6.46
CA VAL A 92 11.10 -1.35 7.07
C VAL A 92 12.30 -2.26 6.82
N SER A 93 12.88 -2.24 5.61
CA SER A 93 14.09 -3.01 5.34
C SER A 93 15.25 -2.61 6.28
N ALA A 94 15.41 -1.32 6.57
CA ALA A 94 16.42 -0.85 7.51
C ALA A 94 16.06 -1.06 8.99
N LEU A 95 14.77 -0.99 9.34
CA LEU A 95 14.31 -1.23 10.70
C LEU A 95 14.47 -2.70 11.09
N ALA A 96 14.41 -3.63 10.14
CA ALA A 96 14.59 -5.05 10.37
C ALA A 96 16.02 -5.45 10.80
N THR A 97 17.01 -4.56 10.65
CA THR A 97 18.34 -4.78 11.25
C THR A 97 18.39 -4.40 12.74
N GLU A 98 17.38 -3.67 13.24
CA GLU A 98 17.31 -3.18 14.62
C GLU A 98 16.27 -3.88 15.48
N LEU A 99 15.28 -4.50 14.83
CA LEU A 99 14.16 -5.19 15.43
C LEU A 99 13.97 -6.53 14.75
N LYS A 100 13.78 -7.57 15.56
CA LYS A 100 13.51 -8.91 15.04
C LYS A 100 12.05 -9.01 14.61
N PHE A 101 11.84 -9.01 13.30
CA PHE A 101 10.57 -9.35 12.69
C PHE A 101 10.56 -10.83 12.30
N SER A 102 9.40 -11.48 12.48
CA SER A 102 9.13 -12.81 11.95
C SER A 102 9.20 -12.84 10.44
N SER A 103 8.68 -11.81 9.79
CA SER A 103 8.85 -11.56 8.37
C SER A 103 8.42 -10.12 8.04
N ILE A 104 8.85 -9.63 6.88
CA ILE A 104 8.53 -8.30 6.38
C ILE A 104 7.96 -8.36 4.96
N THR A 105 7.16 -7.36 4.59
CA THR A 105 6.68 -7.13 3.24
C THR A 105 7.08 -5.75 2.76
N LEU A 106 7.74 -5.68 1.61
CA LEU A 106 8.15 -4.44 0.97
C LEU A 106 7.30 -4.23 -0.28
N MET A 107 6.39 -3.27 -0.23
CA MET A 107 5.51 -2.95 -1.34
C MET A 107 6.06 -1.78 -2.15
N ILE A 108 6.11 -1.93 -3.47
CA ILE A 108 6.63 -0.95 -4.44
C ILE A 108 7.99 -0.36 -4.03
N ALA A 109 8.82 -1.20 -3.40
CA ALA A 109 10.12 -0.83 -2.82
C ALA A 109 11.14 -1.96 -2.98
N GLU A 110 12.38 -1.65 -3.37
CA GLU A 110 13.47 -2.62 -3.46
C GLU A 110 14.22 -2.83 -2.14
N GLY A 111 14.06 -1.95 -1.15
CA GLY A 111 14.79 -2.02 0.12
C GLY A 111 16.21 -1.41 0.05
N LEU A 112 16.93 -1.44 1.18
CA LEU A 112 18.28 -0.87 1.34
C LEU A 112 19.38 -1.94 1.47
N PHE A 113 19.17 -3.13 0.91
CA PHE A 113 20.00 -4.31 1.16
C PHE A 113 21.48 -4.11 0.81
N ASP A 114 21.79 -3.41 -0.27
CA ASP A 114 23.18 -3.09 -0.67
C ASP A 114 23.91 -2.14 0.29
N GLN A 115 23.18 -1.48 1.19
CA GLN A 115 23.71 -0.50 2.15
C GLN A 115 23.79 -1.08 3.57
N MET A 116 23.49 -2.36 3.74
CA MET A 116 23.38 -3.02 5.03
C MET A 116 24.15 -4.34 5.02
N ASP A 117 24.68 -4.72 6.18
CA ASP A 117 25.25 -6.06 6.35
C ASP A 117 24.10 -7.04 6.58
N ILE A 118 23.78 -7.81 5.54
CA ILE A 118 22.73 -8.82 5.58
C ILE A 118 23.35 -10.17 5.90
N THR A 119 22.94 -10.69 7.05
CA THR A 119 23.24 -12.03 7.54
C THR A 119 22.05 -12.97 7.30
N GLY A 120 22.27 -14.28 7.36
CA GLY A 120 21.22 -15.27 7.09
C GLY A 120 20.09 -15.32 8.13
N ASP A 121 20.21 -14.61 9.24
CA ASP A 121 19.15 -14.42 10.25
C ASP A 121 18.31 -13.15 10.02
N TYR A 122 18.53 -12.44 8.91
CA TYR A 122 17.69 -11.33 8.49
C TYR A 122 16.24 -11.81 8.23
N ALA A 123 15.27 -10.91 8.45
CA ALA A 123 13.85 -11.26 8.36
C ALA A 123 13.47 -11.76 6.95
N PRO A 124 12.73 -12.90 6.85
CA PRO A 124 12.11 -13.33 5.61
C PRO A 124 11.36 -12.18 4.94
N THR A 125 11.59 -11.97 3.64
CA THR A 125 11.14 -10.78 2.92
C THR A 125 10.22 -11.13 1.75
N LEU A 126 9.02 -10.56 1.72
CA LEU A 126 8.14 -10.59 0.56
C LEU A 126 8.19 -9.26 -0.18
N PHE A 127 8.50 -9.29 -1.48
CA PHE A 127 8.34 -8.13 -2.35
C PHE A 127 6.96 -8.13 -3.01
N VAL A 128 6.29 -6.99 -3.01
CA VAL A 128 5.01 -6.81 -3.72
C VAL A 128 5.17 -5.63 -4.65
N HIS A 129 5.18 -5.85 -5.96
CA HIS A 129 5.51 -4.80 -6.92
C HIS A 129 4.66 -4.87 -8.17
N MET A 130 4.69 -3.78 -8.94
CA MET A 130 3.94 -3.65 -10.17
C MET A 130 4.91 -3.72 -11.34
N PRO A 131 4.78 -4.71 -12.25
CA PRO A 131 5.74 -4.88 -13.34
C PRO A 131 5.90 -3.66 -14.25
N LYS A 132 4.90 -2.77 -14.39
CA LYS A 132 5.08 -1.55 -15.21
C LYS A 132 6.13 -0.60 -14.64
N ASP A 133 6.44 -0.67 -13.35
CA ASP A 133 7.56 0.06 -12.73
C ASP A 133 8.88 -0.71 -12.98
N GLN A 134 9.30 -0.70 -14.25
CA GLN A 134 10.47 -1.45 -14.72
C GLN A 134 11.77 -1.15 -13.94
N PRO A 135 12.11 0.12 -13.63
CA PRO A 135 13.30 0.40 -12.82
C PRO A 135 13.24 -0.22 -11.43
N ARG A 136 12.04 -0.30 -10.83
CA ARG A 136 11.84 -0.94 -9.52
C ARG A 136 11.92 -2.46 -9.63
N GLN A 137 11.25 -3.04 -10.63
CA GLN A 137 11.23 -4.47 -10.87
C GLN A 137 12.67 -5.02 -11.02
N GLN A 138 13.50 -4.34 -11.80
CA GLN A 138 14.89 -4.75 -12.00
C GLN A 138 15.65 -4.84 -10.66
N LYS A 139 15.58 -3.80 -9.84
CA LYS A 139 16.26 -3.79 -8.53
C LYS A 139 15.70 -4.80 -7.54
N ILE A 140 14.40 -5.05 -7.58
CA ILE A 140 13.79 -6.11 -6.77
C ILE A 140 14.36 -7.47 -7.18
N HIS A 141 14.51 -7.74 -8.47
CA HIS A 141 15.10 -8.98 -8.95
C HIS A 141 16.55 -9.16 -8.47
N GLU A 142 17.37 -8.10 -8.55
CA GLU A 142 18.73 -8.08 -8.00
C GLU A 142 18.74 -8.40 -6.48
N ASN A 143 17.82 -7.80 -5.72
CA ASN A 143 17.71 -8.04 -4.28
C ASN A 143 17.13 -9.42 -3.92
N LEU A 144 16.27 -9.99 -4.76
CA LEU A 144 15.81 -11.38 -4.61
C LEU A 144 17.00 -12.35 -4.66
N GLU A 145 17.88 -12.19 -5.65
CA GLU A 145 19.08 -13.02 -5.79
C GLU A 145 20.04 -12.80 -4.62
N LEU A 146 20.28 -11.55 -4.23
CA LEU A 146 21.12 -11.20 -3.09
C LEU A 146 20.63 -11.90 -1.80
N LEU A 147 19.34 -11.78 -1.48
CA LEU A 147 18.77 -12.36 -0.26
C LEU A 147 18.80 -13.88 -0.25
N ARG A 148 18.48 -14.52 -1.40
CA ARG A 148 18.60 -15.99 -1.54
C ARG A 148 20.04 -16.45 -1.31
N ASN A 149 21.02 -15.76 -1.88
CA ASN A 149 22.43 -16.09 -1.72
C ASN A 149 22.92 -15.92 -0.27
N LYS A 150 22.24 -15.07 0.52
CA LYS A 150 22.49 -14.91 1.96
C LYS A 150 21.74 -15.92 2.83
N GLY A 151 20.91 -16.78 2.24
CA GLY A 151 20.11 -17.78 2.95
C GLY A 151 18.83 -17.21 3.59
N VAL A 152 18.40 -16.01 3.19
CA VAL A 152 17.14 -15.41 3.64
C VAL A 152 15.99 -15.94 2.79
N ASP A 153 14.90 -16.38 3.41
CA ASP A 153 13.69 -16.76 2.68
C ASP A 153 13.05 -15.52 2.04
N VAL A 154 12.78 -15.60 0.75
CA VAL A 154 12.36 -14.45 -0.05
C VAL A 154 11.49 -14.84 -1.23
N ALA A 155 10.41 -14.09 -1.41
CA ALA A 155 9.44 -14.29 -2.48
C ALA A 155 9.01 -12.95 -3.09
N GLU A 156 8.33 -13.01 -4.24
CA GLU A 156 7.72 -11.84 -4.87
C GLU A 156 6.27 -12.09 -5.31
N ILE A 157 5.50 -11.00 -5.37
CA ILE A 157 4.17 -10.93 -5.95
C ILE A 157 4.17 -9.81 -7.00
N GLU A 158 3.85 -10.18 -8.23
CA GLU A 158 3.65 -9.23 -9.33
C GLU A 158 2.18 -8.81 -9.44
N CYS A 159 1.93 -7.54 -9.16
CA CYS A 159 0.61 -6.91 -9.21
C CYS A 159 0.37 -6.37 -10.62
N LYS A 160 -0.47 -7.05 -11.39
CA LYS A 160 -0.81 -6.66 -12.77
C LYS A 160 -1.96 -5.66 -12.80
N GLU A 161 -2.10 -4.97 -13.93
CA GLU A 161 -3.24 -4.09 -14.17
C GLU A 161 -4.56 -4.85 -14.07
N VAL A 162 -5.58 -4.16 -13.55
CA VAL A 162 -6.92 -4.71 -13.40
C VAL A 162 -7.91 -3.85 -14.20
N PRO A 163 -8.87 -4.48 -14.88
CA PRO A 163 -9.88 -3.72 -15.61
C PRO A 163 -10.81 -3.02 -14.63
N LEU A 164 -11.16 -1.77 -14.93
CA LEU A 164 -12.27 -1.12 -14.30
C LEU A 164 -13.59 -1.74 -14.78
N SER A 165 -14.59 -1.69 -13.92
CA SER A 165 -15.95 -2.14 -14.21
C SER A 165 -16.96 -1.11 -13.70
N PRO A 166 -18.24 -1.19 -14.12
CA PRO A 166 -19.28 -0.31 -13.60
C PRO A 166 -19.47 -0.35 -12.07
N HIS A 167 -19.06 -1.43 -11.40
CA HIS A 167 -19.26 -1.64 -9.95
C HIS A 167 -18.00 -1.40 -9.11
N ILE A 168 -16.80 -1.41 -9.70
CA ILE A 168 -15.54 -1.48 -8.94
C ILE A 168 -15.38 -0.33 -7.92
N LEU A 169 -15.77 0.89 -8.26
CA LEU A 169 -15.66 2.03 -7.35
C LEU A 169 -16.70 1.93 -6.21
N ALA A 170 -17.90 1.44 -6.49
CA ALA A 170 -18.92 1.25 -5.45
C ALA A 170 -18.55 0.11 -4.48
N ASP A 171 -17.93 -0.95 -4.98
CA ASP A 171 -17.55 -2.11 -4.18
C ASP A 171 -16.36 -1.81 -3.25
N ARG A 172 -15.49 -0.87 -3.65
CA ARG A 172 -14.23 -0.57 -2.95
C ARG A 172 -14.25 0.73 -2.16
N ILE A 173 -15.07 1.71 -2.56
CA ILE A 173 -15.10 3.04 -1.95
C ILE A 173 -16.40 3.23 -1.16
N PRO A 174 -16.35 3.21 0.19
CA PRO A 174 -17.50 3.58 1.00
C PRO A 174 -18.03 4.97 0.63
N GLY A 175 -19.34 5.05 0.43
CA GLY A 175 -20.02 6.29 0.06
C GLY A 175 -20.21 6.49 -1.45
N ILE A 176 -19.60 5.67 -2.31
CA ILE A 176 -19.95 5.62 -3.74
C ILE A 176 -21.05 4.58 -3.96
N GLY A 177 -22.21 5.02 -4.44
CA GLY A 177 -23.29 4.11 -4.83
C GLY A 177 -23.09 3.54 -6.23
N GLN A 178 -23.72 2.39 -6.51
CA GLN A 178 -23.64 1.67 -7.80
C GLN A 178 -23.97 2.59 -8.99
N THR A 179 -24.99 3.44 -8.88
CA THR A 179 -25.37 4.39 -9.94
C THR A 179 -24.26 5.41 -10.26
N VAL A 180 -23.56 5.90 -9.24
CA VAL A 180 -22.46 6.88 -9.43
C VAL A 180 -21.25 6.17 -10.04
N SER A 181 -20.93 4.96 -9.55
CA SER A 181 -19.84 4.14 -10.10
C SER A 181 -20.05 3.83 -11.58
N ALA A 182 -21.26 3.41 -11.98
CA ALA A 182 -21.58 3.12 -13.37
C ALA A 182 -21.44 4.35 -14.28
N LYS A 183 -21.96 5.51 -13.85
CA LYS A 183 -21.82 6.77 -14.60
C LYS A 183 -20.37 7.24 -14.73
N LEU A 184 -19.56 7.06 -13.69
CA LEU A 184 -18.13 7.37 -13.76
C LEU A 184 -17.41 6.46 -14.75
N PHE A 185 -17.74 5.16 -14.75
CA PHE A 185 -17.18 4.22 -15.70
C PHE A 185 -17.54 4.58 -17.16
N GLU A 186 -18.81 4.91 -17.43
CA GLU A 186 -19.26 5.41 -18.73
C GLU A 186 -18.49 6.68 -19.15
N LEU A 187 -18.34 7.64 -18.23
CA LEU A 187 -17.54 8.85 -18.48
C LEU A 187 -16.08 8.51 -18.85
N PHE A 188 -15.48 7.53 -18.17
CA PHE A 188 -14.11 7.11 -18.46
C PHE A 188 -13.98 6.45 -19.84
N GLN A 189 -15.00 5.69 -20.26
CA GLN A 189 -15.08 5.10 -21.59
C GLN A 189 -15.26 6.19 -22.66
N ASP A 190 -16.20 7.10 -22.48
CA ASP A 190 -16.51 8.20 -23.43
C ASP A 190 -15.31 9.12 -23.66
N LYS A 191 -14.55 9.39 -22.60
CA LYS A 191 -13.32 10.20 -22.68
C LYS A 191 -12.11 9.39 -23.13
N GLY A 192 -12.26 8.08 -23.34
CA GLY A 192 -11.22 7.18 -23.81
C GLY A 192 -10.10 6.93 -22.81
N PHE A 193 -10.34 7.18 -21.51
CA PHE A 193 -9.37 6.93 -20.44
C PHE A 193 -9.14 5.44 -20.18
N VAL A 194 -10.21 4.65 -20.39
CA VAL A 194 -10.13 3.19 -20.44
C VAL A 194 -10.28 2.66 -21.87
N ASP A 195 -9.80 1.45 -22.12
CA ASP A 195 -10.02 0.74 -23.38
C ASP A 195 -11.35 -0.04 -23.40
N SER A 196 -11.60 -0.80 -24.47
CA SER A 196 -12.82 -1.60 -24.63
C SER A 196 -12.96 -2.73 -23.61
N ASN A 197 -11.86 -3.13 -22.98
CA ASN A 197 -11.81 -4.19 -21.97
C ASN A 197 -11.80 -3.60 -20.54
N GLY A 198 -11.85 -2.27 -20.39
CA GLY A 198 -11.87 -1.58 -19.10
C GLY A 198 -10.48 -1.26 -18.53
N TYR A 199 -9.39 -1.53 -19.25
CA TYR A 199 -8.05 -1.23 -18.75
C TYR A 199 -7.72 0.25 -18.90
N MET A 200 -7.05 0.80 -17.89
CA MET A 200 -6.54 2.17 -17.90
C MET A 200 -5.46 2.33 -18.97
N LYS A 201 -5.63 3.30 -19.89
CA LYS A 201 -4.63 3.56 -20.93
C LYS A 201 -3.42 4.36 -20.44
N ASN A 202 -3.57 5.10 -19.35
CA ASN A 202 -2.53 5.91 -18.72
C ASN A 202 -2.63 5.79 -17.20
N ASP A 203 -1.55 6.15 -16.49
CA ASP A 203 -1.57 6.30 -15.04
C ASP A 203 -2.74 7.21 -14.62
N GLY A 204 -3.50 6.78 -13.60
CA GLY A 204 -4.61 7.55 -13.06
C GLY A 204 -4.19 8.98 -12.69
N ARG A 205 -2.95 9.20 -12.24
CA ARG A 205 -2.38 10.52 -11.88
C ARG A 205 -2.16 11.41 -13.10
N ALA A 206 -1.83 10.82 -14.24
CA ALA A 206 -1.66 11.51 -15.51
C ALA A 206 -2.99 11.73 -16.25
N THR A 207 -4.02 10.97 -15.88
CA THR A 207 -5.34 11.02 -16.51
C THR A 207 -6.15 12.23 -16.02
N ARG A 208 -6.69 13.01 -16.96
CA ARG A 208 -7.49 14.23 -16.67
C ARG A 208 -8.95 13.93 -16.25
N TRP A 209 -9.17 12.86 -15.50
CA TRP A 209 -10.52 12.40 -15.12
C TRP A 209 -11.25 13.40 -14.22
N LYS A 210 -10.54 14.12 -13.35
CA LYS A 210 -11.13 15.18 -12.50
C LYS A 210 -11.67 16.33 -13.32
N GLN A 211 -10.99 16.68 -14.41
CA GLN A 211 -11.48 17.70 -15.35
C GLN A 211 -12.74 17.20 -16.06
N ALA A 212 -12.71 15.98 -16.59
CA ALA A 212 -13.88 15.38 -17.23
C ALA A 212 -15.08 15.28 -16.28
N LEU A 213 -14.87 14.95 -15.01
CA LEU A 213 -15.90 14.92 -13.99
C LEU A 213 -16.52 16.31 -13.77
N ARG A 214 -15.70 17.37 -13.66
CA ARG A 214 -16.19 18.75 -13.52
C ARG A 214 -16.98 19.25 -14.73
N GLU A 215 -16.65 18.75 -15.92
CA GLU A 215 -17.35 19.07 -17.18
C GLU A 215 -18.59 18.19 -17.40
N SER A 216 -18.86 17.23 -16.52
CA SER A 216 -20.00 16.31 -16.58
C SER A 216 -21.13 16.71 -15.64
N ASN A 217 -22.28 16.06 -15.77
CA ASN A 217 -23.42 16.21 -14.84
C ASN A 217 -23.38 15.19 -13.68
N ILE A 218 -22.21 14.58 -13.41
CA ILE A 218 -22.05 13.59 -12.35
C ILE A 218 -21.65 14.31 -11.06
N HIS A 219 -22.42 14.10 -10.00
CA HIS A 219 -22.14 14.65 -8.68
C HIS A 219 -21.66 13.55 -7.73
N LEU A 220 -20.50 13.76 -7.12
CA LEU A 220 -20.03 12.91 -6.03
C LEU A 220 -20.80 13.27 -4.74
N PRO A 221 -21.16 12.27 -3.91
CA PRO A 221 -21.79 12.51 -2.60
C PRO A 221 -20.93 13.34 -1.66
N ASP A 222 -19.60 13.21 -1.77
CA ASP A 222 -18.61 13.97 -1.03
C ASP A 222 -17.40 14.25 -1.94
N GLN A 223 -16.92 15.49 -1.95
CA GLN A 223 -15.74 15.88 -2.73
C GLN A 223 -14.46 15.15 -2.28
N HIS A 224 -14.38 14.75 -1.00
CA HIS A 224 -13.29 13.95 -0.47
C HIS A 224 -13.22 12.53 -1.08
N LEU A 225 -14.23 12.06 -1.80
CA LEU A 225 -14.16 10.79 -2.52
C LEU A 225 -13.25 10.89 -3.76
N SER A 226 -12.88 12.10 -4.19
CA SER A 226 -12.01 12.28 -5.36
C SER A 226 -10.62 11.65 -5.18
N GLN A 227 -10.07 11.64 -3.96
CA GLN A 227 -8.80 10.96 -3.66
C GLN A 227 -8.94 9.45 -3.60
N HIS A 228 -10.11 8.93 -3.20
CA HIS A 228 -10.39 7.49 -3.18
C HIS A 228 -10.48 6.96 -4.61
N ILE A 229 -11.21 7.67 -5.47
CA ILE A 229 -11.27 7.36 -6.91
C ILE A 229 -9.88 7.45 -7.53
N GLN A 230 -9.09 8.48 -7.19
CA GLN A 230 -7.73 8.61 -7.71
C GLN A 230 -6.87 7.37 -7.40
N GLU A 231 -6.91 6.88 -6.17
CA GLU A 231 -6.15 5.70 -5.75
C GLU A 231 -6.55 4.45 -6.55
N GLU A 232 -7.85 4.21 -6.71
CA GLU A 232 -8.36 3.08 -7.49
C GLU A 232 -7.97 3.15 -8.98
N LEU A 233 -7.93 4.35 -9.57
CA LEU A 233 -7.48 4.52 -10.95
C LEU A 233 -5.96 4.29 -11.10
N ASN A 234 -5.17 4.67 -10.09
CA ASN A 234 -3.73 4.40 -10.08
C ASN A 234 -3.46 2.89 -9.94
N LEU A 235 -4.19 2.24 -9.02
CA LEU A 235 -4.14 0.80 -8.79
C LEU A 235 -4.49 0.04 -10.08
N ALA A 236 -5.58 0.42 -10.75
CA ALA A 236 -6.03 -0.21 -11.98
C ALA A 236 -4.97 -0.14 -13.09
N PHE A 237 -4.22 0.95 -13.18
CA PHE A 237 -3.12 1.07 -14.13
C PHE A 237 -1.90 0.22 -13.73
N ALA A 238 -1.73 -0.12 -12.46
CA ALA A 238 -0.62 -0.90 -11.91
C ALA A 238 0.77 -0.30 -12.21
N TYR A 239 1.00 0.94 -11.78
CA TYR A 239 2.32 1.58 -11.77
C TYR A 239 2.59 2.30 -10.45
N HIS A 240 3.59 1.82 -9.70
CA HIS A 240 4.06 2.40 -8.44
C HIS A 240 2.92 2.81 -7.50
N GLU A 241 2.01 1.88 -7.19
CA GLU A 241 0.88 2.10 -6.30
C GLU A 241 0.77 0.98 -5.26
N MET A 242 0.30 1.32 -4.05
CA MET A 242 -0.02 0.34 -3.02
C MET A 242 -1.16 -0.57 -3.48
N THR A 243 -1.24 -1.79 -2.95
CA THR A 243 -2.39 -2.65 -3.21
C THR A 243 -2.84 -3.52 -2.04
N SER A 244 -4.15 -3.61 -1.88
CA SER A 244 -4.86 -4.55 -1.03
C SER A 244 -5.26 -5.84 -1.76
N LEU A 245 -5.16 -5.90 -3.09
CA LEU A 245 -5.65 -7.01 -3.92
C LEU A 245 -4.97 -8.35 -3.60
N HIS A 246 -3.72 -8.30 -3.14
CA HIS A 246 -2.94 -9.48 -2.74
C HIS A 246 -2.80 -9.63 -1.21
N SER A 247 -3.73 -9.04 -0.45
CA SER A 247 -3.70 -9.13 1.02
C SER A 247 -3.73 -10.59 1.49
N GLU A 248 -4.48 -11.46 0.81
CA GLU A 248 -4.56 -12.89 1.14
C GLU A 248 -3.18 -13.56 1.15
N GLU A 249 -2.39 -13.34 0.10
CA GLU A 249 -1.03 -13.88 -0.06
C GLU A 249 -0.04 -13.21 0.92
N ILE A 250 -0.14 -11.88 1.11
CA ILE A 250 0.69 -11.13 2.06
C ILE A 250 0.49 -11.65 3.49
N PHE A 251 -0.75 -11.83 3.93
CA PHE A 251 -1.00 -12.31 5.28
C PHE A 251 -0.68 -13.80 5.46
N LYS A 252 -0.83 -14.63 4.42
CA LYS A 252 -0.31 -16.00 4.43
C LYS A 252 1.20 -16.05 4.60
N TRP A 253 1.93 -15.16 3.93
CA TRP A 253 3.37 -15.00 4.12
C TRP A 253 3.72 -14.62 5.57
N PHE A 254 2.99 -13.69 6.18
CA PHE A 254 3.20 -13.38 7.58
C PHE A 254 2.95 -14.60 8.48
N GLU A 255 1.79 -15.24 8.35
CA GLU A 255 1.38 -16.39 9.15
C GLU A 255 2.34 -17.57 9.04
N SER A 256 2.91 -17.85 7.86
CA SER A 256 3.85 -18.95 7.65
C SER A 256 5.20 -18.76 8.37
N HIS A 257 5.50 -17.55 8.87
CA HIS A 257 6.75 -17.20 9.54
C HIS A 257 6.58 -16.80 11.01
N MET A 258 5.37 -16.96 11.55
CA MET A 258 5.05 -16.60 12.95
C MET A 258 5.39 -17.68 13.98
N SER A 259 5.76 -18.88 13.54
CA SER A 259 6.04 -20.05 14.38
C SER A 259 7.51 -20.17 14.78
#